data_AF-A0A349ZQR5-F1
#
_entry.id   AF-A0A349ZQR5-F1
#
_cell.length_a   1.000
_cell.length_b   1.000
_cell.length_c   1.000
_cell.angle_alpha   90.00
_cell.angle_beta   90.00
_cell.angle_gamma   90.00
#
_symmetry.space_group_name_H-M   'P 1'
#
loop_
_entity.id
_entity.type
_entity.pdbx_description
1 polymer ?
#
loop_
_entity_poly.entity_id
_entity_poly.type
_entity_poly.pdbx_seq_one_letter_code
_entity_poly.pdbx_strand_id
1 'polypeptide(L)'
;MDGSSMTTLPVSSFLDQLFRNPLPELMDGECLGVLRSMNEKQGDRETTLLGYEVRLNDPERYVDCILCVQEQRTPAVDVKWVELDYDSLKEDAASPGECFFVPAGPTENGYRTLFEEILPAYAGNGRTERLTPVLKKVLYSLPEGVYLRHIGCMDGRGEVDIMRLIINCGELSTVGDCLTEIGWPGDACGVMKALKRFEGYEKYRLNVDISTEGILKKLGIEIFFKWRNPALIDMILDKLVSEGLCLPTKAQAVKRWIRVLPDANPFLQTALSYFKLVYADGRFRESKAYIGHQREMAHYSFPAYYRPVHADIELSGAGGRADTKIILERLRECRAERIPSVRFYGSDTHPDTEEILNFCKKEKLSAEVVLTGRESPSRLRALKEAGAEYFLIETDGSEENDFEAANILRELDVSSRSLWLVLTPENADDFEELTVRAENAGITEMILAPFFISGNKRDTSPKKWFDDDQLEGLAQSIHRISEDRASGRVNMELFVSSCFSPLRARLGGKDPHRNPNRGIGRGCEAGRSILAVLSDGSLAPCLMLKDMSDDGNIGSFWEGQDITDLRDTKERWRQCRQCPYERRCLPCPANGPCGGDQRSDLSG
;
A
#
# COMPACT_ATOMS: atom_id res chain seq x y z
N MET A 1 -1.73 -8.49 15.25
CA MET A 1 -1.85 -8.99 13.87
C MET A 1 -2.95 -10.02 13.97
N ASP A 2 -4.18 -9.58 13.76
CA ASP A 2 -5.34 -10.47 13.76
C ASP A 2 -5.27 -11.36 12.52
N GLY A 3 -5.79 -12.58 12.61
CA GLY A 3 -5.65 -13.67 11.64
C GLY A 3 -6.31 -13.47 10.27
N SER A 4 -6.22 -12.28 9.67
CA SER A 4 -6.39 -12.13 8.22
C SER A 4 -5.31 -12.97 7.56
N SER A 5 -5.69 -13.95 6.75
CA SER A 5 -4.74 -14.75 5.98
C SER A 5 -3.75 -13.83 5.27
N MET A 6 -2.47 -13.94 5.60
CA MET A 6 -1.45 -13.14 4.93
C MET A 6 -1.47 -13.52 3.45
N THR A 7 -1.97 -12.61 2.62
CA THR A 7 -2.06 -12.84 1.19
C THR A 7 -0.64 -12.95 0.62
N THR A 8 -0.30 -14.05 -0.04
CA THR A 8 1.01 -14.27 -0.65
C THR A 8 1.01 -13.90 -2.13
N LEU A 9 2.17 -13.57 -2.68
CA LEU A 9 2.40 -13.46 -4.12
C LEU A 9 3.63 -14.30 -4.51
N PRO A 10 3.72 -14.72 -5.78
CA PRO A 10 4.95 -15.29 -6.31
C PRO A 10 6.12 -14.30 -6.18
N VAL A 11 7.31 -14.79 -5.86
CA VAL A 11 8.57 -14.02 -5.83
C VAL A 11 8.75 -13.18 -7.11
N SER A 12 8.36 -13.72 -8.27
CA SER A 12 8.41 -13.04 -9.56
C SER A 12 7.68 -11.70 -9.57
N SER A 13 6.54 -11.59 -8.89
CA SER A 13 5.77 -10.34 -8.81
C SER A 13 6.56 -9.23 -8.11
N PHE A 14 7.33 -9.58 -7.07
CA PHE A 14 8.16 -8.63 -6.34
C PHE A 14 9.45 -8.27 -7.10
N LEU A 15 10.05 -9.22 -7.82
CA LEU A 15 11.23 -8.99 -8.65
C LEU A 15 10.90 -8.14 -9.89
N ASP A 16 9.74 -8.33 -10.51
CA ASP A 16 9.29 -7.47 -11.61
C ASP A 16 9.22 -5.99 -11.22
N GLN A 17 8.79 -5.69 -9.99
CA GLN A 17 8.80 -4.32 -9.48
C GLN A 17 10.22 -3.79 -9.28
N LEU A 18 11.14 -4.63 -8.76
CA LEU A 18 12.56 -4.27 -8.63
C LEU A 18 13.17 -3.93 -10.00
N PHE A 19 12.93 -4.78 -11.01
CA PHE A 19 13.53 -4.61 -12.33
C PHE A 19 13.01 -3.38 -13.08
N ARG A 20 11.82 -2.87 -12.74
CA ARG A 20 11.32 -1.58 -13.24
C ARG A 20 12.02 -0.38 -12.59
N ASN A 21 12.51 -0.54 -11.35
CA ASN A 21 13.12 0.53 -10.56
C ASN A 21 14.50 0.10 -10.04
N PRO A 22 15.47 -0.22 -10.92
CA PRO A 22 16.77 -0.72 -10.50
C PRO A 22 17.54 0.35 -9.70
N LEU A 23 18.34 -0.11 -8.74
CA LEU A 23 19.21 0.73 -7.92
C LEU A 23 20.68 0.37 -8.16
N PRO A 24 21.31 0.86 -9.24
CA PRO A 24 22.67 0.48 -9.64
C PRO A 24 23.77 0.82 -8.63
N GLU A 25 23.48 1.68 -7.65
CA GLU A 25 24.37 1.99 -6.54
C GLU A 25 24.27 0.99 -5.39
N LEU A 26 23.21 0.18 -5.34
CA LEU A 26 23.01 -0.90 -4.36
C LEU A 26 23.20 -2.29 -4.98
N MET A 27 22.77 -2.48 -6.23
CA MET A 27 22.77 -3.73 -6.97
C MET A 27 23.32 -3.47 -8.39
N ASP A 28 24.52 -3.96 -8.69
CA ASP A 28 25.08 -3.81 -10.03
C ASP A 28 24.48 -4.81 -11.04
N GLY A 29 24.96 -4.77 -12.29
CA GLY A 29 24.45 -5.64 -13.36
C GLY A 29 24.67 -7.12 -13.10
N GLU A 30 25.75 -7.50 -12.40
CA GLU A 30 26.00 -8.89 -12.01
C GLU A 30 24.98 -9.33 -10.98
N CYS A 31 24.76 -8.52 -9.95
CA CYS A 31 23.76 -8.78 -8.92
C CYS A 31 22.35 -8.90 -9.52
N LEU A 32 21.96 -7.99 -10.42
CA LEU A 32 20.67 -8.09 -11.13
C LEU A 32 20.58 -9.36 -12.00
N GLY A 33 21.68 -9.84 -12.57
CA GLY A 33 21.74 -11.12 -13.28
C GLY A 33 21.47 -12.31 -12.35
N VAL A 34 22.07 -12.31 -11.16
CA VAL A 34 21.83 -13.33 -10.12
C VAL A 34 20.36 -13.33 -9.69
N LEU A 35 19.75 -12.16 -9.49
CA LEU A 35 18.32 -12.06 -9.14
C LEU A 35 17.39 -12.54 -10.26
N ARG A 36 17.79 -12.40 -11.53
CA ARG A 36 17.04 -12.99 -12.65
C ARG A 36 17.12 -14.52 -12.64
N SER A 37 18.29 -15.10 -12.39
CA SER A 37 18.43 -16.56 -12.20
C SER A 37 17.60 -17.06 -11.00
N MET A 38 17.59 -16.30 -9.90
CA MET A 38 16.69 -16.58 -8.77
C MET A 38 15.22 -16.56 -9.19
N ASN A 39 14.80 -15.61 -10.03
CA ASN A 39 13.44 -15.55 -10.56
C ASN A 39 13.08 -16.79 -11.39
N GLU A 40 14.00 -17.28 -12.22
CA GLU A 40 13.79 -18.47 -13.03
C GLU A 40 13.62 -19.74 -12.18
N LYS A 41 14.32 -19.82 -11.04
CA LYS A 41 14.29 -20.99 -10.15
C LYS A 41 13.23 -20.95 -9.07
N GLN A 42 12.98 -19.77 -8.51
CA GLN A 42 12.11 -19.57 -7.34
C GLN A 42 10.97 -18.58 -7.60
N GLY A 43 10.76 -18.13 -8.85
CA GLY A 43 9.76 -17.12 -9.19
C GLY A 43 8.32 -17.49 -8.80
N ASP A 44 8.00 -18.78 -8.80
CA ASP A 44 6.68 -19.31 -8.40
C ASP A 44 6.56 -19.52 -6.88
N ARG A 45 7.63 -19.35 -6.11
CA ARG A 45 7.59 -19.50 -4.66
C ARG A 45 6.75 -18.38 -4.07
N GLU A 46 5.72 -18.75 -3.33
CA GLU A 46 4.82 -17.81 -2.66
C GLU A 46 5.50 -17.17 -1.44
N THR A 47 5.40 -15.85 -1.33
CA THR A 47 5.94 -15.08 -0.21
C THR A 47 5.06 -13.87 0.11
N THR A 48 5.07 -13.42 1.36
CA THR A 48 4.37 -12.20 1.79
C THR A 48 5.24 -10.95 1.62
N LEU A 49 6.56 -11.12 1.54
CA LEU A 49 7.55 -10.06 1.43
C LEU A 49 8.82 -10.57 0.76
N LEU A 50 9.37 -9.76 -0.14
CA LEU A 50 10.72 -9.92 -0.67
C LEU A 50 11.60 -8.78 -0.16
N GLY A 51 12.54 -9.10 0.72
CA GLY A 51 13.49 -8.19 1.32
C GLY A 51 14.89 -8.30 0.70
N TYR A 52 15.66 -7.24 0.87
CA TYR A 52 17.04 -7.15 0.44
C TYR A 52 17.88 -6.57 1.58
N GLU A 53 18.91 -7.29 1.98
CA GLU A 53 19.93 -6.79 2.89
C GLU A 53 21.02 -6.09 2.07
N VAL A 54 21.17 -4.78 2.29
CA VAL A 54 22.13 -3.96 1.56
C VAL A 54 23.19 -3.43 2.52
N ARG A 55 24.47 -3.70 2.25
CA ARG A 55 25.59 -3.06 2.96
C ARG A 55 25.74 -1.62 2.52
N LEU A 56 25.81 -0.68 3.46
CA LEU A 56 25.79 0.76 3.15
C LEU A 56 27.16 1.42 3.09
N ASN A 57 28.13 0.95 3.88
CA ASN A 57 29.50 1.47 3.89
C ASN A 57 30.48 0.67 3.01
N ASP A 58 29.99 -0.37 2.35
CA ASP A 58 30.77 -1.21 1.44
C ASP A 58 30.62 -0.69 -0.01
N PRO A 59 31.68 -0.52 -0.80
CA PRO A 59 31.56 -0.18 -2.22
C PRO A 59 30.96 -1.32 -3.07
N GLU A 60 30.96 -2.57 -2.61
CA GLU A 60 30.38 -3.70 -3.34
C GLU A 60 28.86 -3.57 -3.46
N ARG A 61 28.31 -4.00 -4.60
CA ARG A 61 26.93 -3.69 -5.02
C ARG A 61 26.13 -4.96 -5.26
N TYR A 62 25.91 -5.69 -4.17
CA TYR A 62 25.11 -6.89 -4.14
C TYR A 62 24.17 -6.88 -2.93
N VAL A 63 23.24 -7.83 -2.92
CA VAL A 63 22.26 -7.99 -1.83
C VAL A 63 22.06 -9.44 -1.47
N ASP A 64 21.83 -9.68 -0.19
CA ASP A 64 21.24 -10.93 0.28
C ASP A 64 19.72 -10.81 0.16
N CYS A 65 19.06 -11.88 -0.26
CA CYS A 65 17.61 -11.89 -0.45
C CYS A 65 16.90 -12.50 0.75
N ILE A 66 15.78 -11.92 1.16
CA ILE A 66 15.02 -12.36 2.32
C ILE A 66 13.58 -12.64 1.89
N LEU A 67 13.11 -13.86 2.09
CA LEU A 67 11.73 -14.28 1.81
C LEU A 67 10.99 -14.51 3.12
N CYS A 68 9.74 -14.07 3.21
CA CYS A 68 8.83 -14.47 4.29
C CYS A 68 7.82 -15.48 3.74
N VAL A 69 8.00 -16.76 4.07
CA VAL A 69 7.23 -17.88 3.51
C VAL A 69 6.34 -18.50 4.58
N GLN A 70 5.20 -19.05 4.17
CA GLN A 70 4.37 -19.83 5.08
C GLN A 70 5.13 -21.10 5.50
N GLU A 71 5.08 -21.40 6.80
CA GLU A 71 5.69 -22.60 7.37
C GLU A 71 4.60 -23.61 7.73
N GLN A 72 4.83 -24.87 7.37
CA GLN A 72 3.85 -25.96 7.56
C GLN A 72 4.45 -27.14 8.33
N ARG A 73 5.77 -27.18 8.50
CA ARG A 73 6.50 -28.31 9.08
C ARG A 73 6.87 -28.09 10.54
N THR A 74 7.12 -26.85 10.94
CA THR A 74 7.51 -26.52 12.32
C THR A 74 6.25 -26.22 13.15
N PRO A 75 5.97 -26.98 14.22
CA PRO A 75 4.81 -26.72 15.06
C PRO A 75 4.87 -25.30 15.65
N ALA A 76 3.69 -24.68 15.83
CA ALA A 76 3.53 -23.33 16.38
C ALA A 76 4.25 -22.20 15.61
N VAL A 77 4.67 -22.44 14.36
CA VAL A 77 5.29 -21.45 13.49
C VAL A 77 4.49 -21.33 12.20
N ASP A 78 3.82 -20.19 12.00
CA ASP A 78 3.02 -19.93 10.79
C ASP A 78 3.88 -19.42 9.63
N VAL A 79 5.00 -18.75 9.95
CA VAL A 79 5.87 -18.10 8.97
C VAL A 79 7.34 -18.34 9.29
N LYS A 80 8.13 -18.52 8.23
CA LYS A 80 9.59 -18.63 8.28
C LYS A 80 10.21 -17.57 7.40
N TRP A 81 11.29 -16.97 7.89
CA TRP A 81 12.13 -16.08 7.12
C TRP A 81 13.29 -16.87 6.54
N VAL A 82 13.51 -16.75 5.24
CA VAL A 82 14.57 -17.43 4.49
C VAL A 82 15.51 -16.36 3.94
N GLU A 83 16.73 -16.33 4.44
CA GLU A 83 17.82 -15.48 3.95
C GLU A 83 18.69 -16.31 3.00
N LEU A 84 18.81 -15.80 1.78
CA LEU A 84 19.63 -16.34 0.70
C LEU A 84 20.82 -15.40 0.51
N ASP A 85 21.99 -15.83 0.96
CA ASP A 85 23.22 -15.07 0.79
C ASP A 85 23.53 -14.90 -0.69
N TYR A 86 24.08 -13.74 -1.05
CA TYR A 86 24.45 -13.44 -2.43
C TYR A 86 25.39 -14.49 -3.04
N ASP A 87 26.39 -14.95 -2.28
CA ASP A 87 27.33 -15.97 -2.74
C ASP A 87 26.61 -17.29 -3.03
N SER A 88 25.68 -17.70 -2.15
CA SER A 88 24.83 -18.88 -2.36
C SER A 88 23.94 -18.75 -3.59
N LEU A 89 23.41 -17.56 -3.87
CA LEU A 89 22.62 -17.29 -5.08
C LEU A 89 23.47 -17.36 -6.35
N LYS A 90 24.73 -16.92 -6.27
CA LYS A 90 25.67 -16.86 -7.39
C LYS A 90 26.18 -18.24 -7.82
N GLU A 91 26.33 -19.19 -6.89
CA GLU A 91 26.89 -20.52 -7.15
C GLU A 91 26.01 -21.42 -8.04
N ASP A 92 24.88 -20.93 -8.56
CA ASP A 92 23.92 -21.64 -9.42
C ASP A 92 23.46 -23.01 -8.88
N ALA A 93 23.65 -23.26 -7.58
CA ALA A 93 23.28 -24.52 -6.95
C ALA A 93 21.78 -24.78 -7.10
N ALA A 94 21.40 -26.06 -7.22
CA ALA A 94 20.00 -26.48 -7.27
C ALA A 94 19.25 -26.12 -5.97
N SER A 95 19.98 -25.94 -4.87
CA SER A 95 19.48 -25.41 -3.60
C SER A 95 20.55 -24.48 -3.02
N PRO A 96 20.37 -23.14 -3.08
CA PRO A 96 21.27 -22.24 -2.38
C PRO A 96 21.27 -22.58 -0.89
N GLY A 97 22.41 -22.39 -0.22
CA GLY A 97 22.47 -22.51 1.23
C GLY A 97 21.51 -21.50 1.86
N GLU A 98 20.44 -21.99 2.50
CA GLU A 98 19.43 -21.15 3.13
C GLU A 98 19.81 -20.90 4.60
N CYS A 99 19.78 -19.63 5.02
CA CYS A 99 19.75 -19.27 6.43
C CYS A 99 18.29 -19.04 6.82
N PHE A 100 17.87 -19.54 7.97
CA PHE A 100 16.48 -19.49 8.38
C PHE A 100 16.31 -18.64 9.62
N PHE A 101 15.13 -18.04 9.80
CA PHE A 101 14.69 -17.46 11.07
C PHE A 101 13.22 -17.76 11.33
N VAL A 102 12.88 -18.09 12.59
CA VAL A 102 11.50 -18.35 13.02
C VAL A 102 11.13 -17.53 14.26
N PRO A 103 9.86 -17.13 14.41
CA PRO A 103 9.34 -16.55 15.65
C PRO A 103 9.65 -17.41 16.87
N ALA A 104 10.14 -16.77 17.93
CA ALA A 104 10.53 -17.43 19.17
C ALA A 104 10.08 -16.62 20.40
N GLY A 105 9.03 -15.81 20.23
CA GLY A 105 8.41 -15.01 21.29
C GLY A 105 7.83 -15.86 22.42
N PRO A 106 7.69 -15.28 23.63
CA PRO A 106 6.98 -15.95 24.72
C PRO A 106 5.51 -16.16 24.31
N THR A 107 5.00 -17.34 24.62
CA THR A 107 3.58 -17.70 24.50
C THR A 107 2.89 -17.57 25.86
N GLU A 108 1.60 -17.96 25.95
CA GLU A 108 0.91 -18.11 27.25
C GLU A 108 1.65 -19.07 28.20
N ASN A 109 2.39 -20.04 27.65
CA ASN A 109 3.24 -20.98 28.39
C ASN A 109 4.71 -20.55 28.46
N GLY A 110 5.00 -19.26 28.27
CA GLY A 110 6.35 -18.73 28.19
C GLY A 110 7.12 -19.34 27.01
N TYR A 111 8.34 -19.80 27.26
CA TYR A 111 9.23 -20.41 26.24
C TYR A 111 9.14 -21.94 26.17
N ARG A 112 8.13 -22.56 26.78
CA ARG A 112 7.99 -24.02 26.76
C ARG A 112 7.87 -24.57 25.33
N THR A 113 6.96 -24.01 24.54
CA THR A 113 6.77 -24.36 23.12
C THR A 113 8.04 -24.16 22.30
N LEU A 114 8.83 -23.13 22.60
CA LEU A 114 10.13 -22.93 21.95
C LEU A 114 11.05 -24.15 22.15
N PHE A 115 11.20 -24.64 23.38
CA PHE A 115 12.13 -25.74 23.67
C PHE A 115 11.59 -27.12 23.32
N GLU A 116 10.30 -27.36 23.50
CA GLU A 116 9.69 -28.68 23.32
C GLU A 116 9.31 -28.97 21.87
N GLU A 117 8.98 -27.93 21.09
CA GLU A 117 8.37 -28.10 19.76
C GLU A 117 9.19 -27.40 18.67
N ILE A 118 9.40 -26.09 18.80
CA ILE A 118 10.00 -25.28 17.74
C ILE A 118 11.47 -25.65 17.56
N LEU A 119 12.28 -25.58 18.61
CA LEU A 119 13.73 -25.75 18.53
C LEU A 119 14.15 -27.14 18.01
N PRO A 120 13.61 -28.27 18.50
CA PRO A 120 13.93 -29.59 17.96
C PRO A 120 13.54 -29.76 16.49
N ALA A 121 12.34 -29.30 16.10
CA ALA A 121 11.86 -29.39 14.72
C ALA A 121 12.65 -28.48 13.77
N TYR A 122 13.10 -27.33 14.26
CA TYR A 122 13.76 -26.29 13.49
C TYR A 122 15.28 -26.48 13.37
N ALA A 123 15.96 -26.74 14.48
CA ALA A 123 17.41 -26.87 14.57
C ALA A 123 17.91 -28.32 14.56
N GLY A 124 17.00 -29.30 14.70
CA GLY A 124 17.32 -30.70 14.90
C GLY A 124 17.73 -31.01 16.35
N ASN A 125 17.51 -32.27 16.78
CA ASN A 125 17.74 -32.70 18.17
C ASN A 125 19.17 -32.46 18.65
N GLY A 126 20.18 -32.78 17.82
CA GLY A 126 21.59 -32.65 18.23
C GLY A 126 22.02 -31.20 18.50
N ARG A 127 21.67 -30.24 17.62
CA ARG A 127 21.96 -28.82 17.85
C ARG A 127 21.15 -28.29 19.03
N THR A 128 19.89 -28.72 19.14
CA THR A 128 18.99 -28.34 20.24
C THR A 128 19.58 -28.72 21.59
N GLU A 129 20.00 -29.96 21.78
CA GLU A 129 20.62 -30.43 23.03
C GLU A 129 21.86 -29.63 23.39
N ARG A 130 22.73 -29.36 22.41
CA ARG A 130 23.99 -28.62 22.62
C ARG A 130 23.77 -27.15 22.99
N LEU A 131 22.83 -26.46 22.35
CA LEU A 131 22.64 -25.01 22.53
C LEU A 131 21.61 -24.65 23.61
N THR A 132 20.74 -25.57 24.00
CA THR A 132 19.69 -25.34 25.02
C THR A 132 20.23 -24.76 26.33
N PRO A 133 21.36 -25.24 26.91
CA PRO A 133 21.87 -24.67 28.17
C PRO A 133 22.21 -23.18 28.06
N VAL A 134 22.87 -22.78 26.97
CA VAL A 134 23.25 -21.38 26.72
C VAL A 134 22.02 -20.54 26.42
N LEU A 135 21.09 -21.04 25.59
CA LEU A 135 19.84 -20.36 25.29
C LEU A 135 18.99 -20.14 26.55
N LYS A 136 18.85 -21.14 27.43
CA LYS A 136 18.15 -20.99 28.72
C LYS A 136 18.79 -19.92 29.58
N LYS A 137 20.12 -19.90 29.67
CA LYS A 137 20.85 -18.86 30.41
C LYS A 137 20.51 -17.47 29.87
N VAL A 138 20.53 -17.28 28.55
CA VAL A 138 20.15 -15.99 27.93
C VAL A 138 18.70 -15.62 28.27
N LEU A 139 17.75 -16.54 28.05
CA LEU A 139 16.31 -16.27 28.24
C LEU A 139 15.94 -15.96 29.69
N TYR A 140 16.56 -16.62 30.66
CA TYR A 140 16.33 -16.36 32.09
C TYR A 140 17.06 -15.12 32.61
N SER A 141 17.93 -14.52 31.81
CA SER A 141 18.64 -13.28 32.10
C SER A 141 18.15 -12.11 31.25
N LEU A 142 16.98 -12.22 30.61
CA LEU A 142 16.39 -11.08 29.91
C LEU A 142 15.72 -10.14 30.94
N PRO A 143 15.96 -8.81 30.84
CA PRO A 143 15.27 -7.84 31.68
C PRO A 143 13.75 -7.84 31.45
N GLU A 144 13.00 -7.24 32.38
CA GLU A 144 11.56 -7.05 32.22
C GLU A 144 11.22 -6.28 30.93
N GLY A 145 10.21 -6.75 30.19
CA GLY A 145 9.81 -6.16 28.90
C GLY A 145 10.70 -6.53 27.70
N VAL A 146 11.86 -7.14 27.93
CA VAL A 146 12.76 -7.66 26.89
C VAL A 146 12.40 -9.12 26.60
N TYR A 147 12.36 -9.50 25.33
CA TYR A 147 12.01 -10.88 24.94
C TYR A 147 12.73 -11.33 23.66
N LEU A 148 12.90 -12.65 23.52
CA LEU A 148 13.44 -13.25 22.30
C LEU A 148 12.38 -13.16 21.19
N ARG A 149 12.70 -12.50 20.08
CA ARG A 149 11.76 -12.32 18.97
C ARG A 149 11.90 -13.44 17.94
N HIS A 150 13.12 -13.74 17.52
CA HIS A 150 13.40 -14.80 16.56
C HIS A 150 14.66 -15.58 16.95
N ILE A 151 14.73 -16.84 16.51
CA ILE A 151 15.97 -17.61 16.44
C ILE A 151 16.33 -17.85 14.97
N GLY A 152 17.63 -17.88 14.67
CA GLY A 152 18.16 -18.09 13.34
C GLY A 152 19.19 -19.21 13.28
N CYS A 153 19.15 -20.01 12.22
CA CYS A 153 20.15 -21.03 11.91
C CYS A 153 20.87 -20.62 10.62
N MET A 154 22.20 -20.55 10.68
CA MET A 154 23.05 -20.06 9.60
C MET A 154 23.60 -21.23 8.76
N ASP A 155 22.75 -22.23 8.49
CA ASP A 155 23.15 -23.49 7.86
C ASP A 155 23.70 -23.29 6.44
N GLY A 156 23.15 -22.31 5.70
CA GLY A 156 23.68 -21.91 4.40
C GLY A 156 25.14 -21.46 4.40
N ARG A 157 25.67 -21.07 5.57
CA ARG A 157 27.08 -20.68 5.76
C ARG A 157 27.93 -21.80 6.37
N GLY A 158 27.37 -22.99 6.57
CA GLY A 158 28.04 -24.12 7.23
C GLY A 158 28.24 -23.94 8.74
N GLU A 159 27.62 -22.95 9.36
CA GLU A 159 27.77 -22.63 10.79
C GLU A 159 26.87 -23.51 11.67
N VAL A 160 27.13 -24.81 11.69
CA VAL A 160 26.21 -25.80 12.26
C VAL A 160 26.15 -25.83 13.80
N ASP A 161 27.04 -25.11 14.48
CA ASP A 161 27.11 -25.03 15.95
C ASP A 161 26.83 -23.62 16.48
N ILE A 162 26.32 -22.73 15.62
CA ILE A 162 25.96 -21.36 15.97
C ILE A 162 24.46 -21.16 15.79
N MET A 163 23.86 -20.40 16.70
CA MET A 163 22.47 -19.93 16.57
C MET A 163 22.41 -18.44 16.79
N ARG A 164 21.72 -17.72 15.90
CA ARG A 164 21.46 -16.29 16.06
C ARG A 164 20.21 -16.09 16.89
N LEU A 165 20.29 -15.20 17.87
CA LEU A 165 19.15 -14.75 18.67
C LEU A 165 18.85 -13.30 18.30
N ILE A 166 17.60 -13.02 17.95
CA ILE A 166 17.09 -11.66 17.75
C ILE A 166 16.29 -11.27 18.98
N ILE A 167 16.89 -10.49 19.88
CA ILE A 167 16.29 -10.06 21.15
C ILE A 167 15.66 -8.69 20.96
N ASN A 168 14.39 -8.56 21.31
CA ASN A 168 13.69 -7.29 21.28
C ASN A 168 13.84 -6.55 22.62
N CYS A 169 14.54 -5.42 22.60
CA CYS A 169 14.74 -4.57 23.79
C CYS A 169 13.64 -3.53 23.97
N GLY A 170 12.84 -3.23 22.94
CA GLY A 170 11.95 -2.08 22.98
C GLY A 170 12.75 -0.80 22.80
N GLU A 171 13.04 -0.07 23.87
CA GLU A 171 13.70 1.24 23.82
C GLU A 171 15.24 1.18 23.91
N LEU A 172 15.91 2.34 23.81
CA LEU A 172 17.37 2.42 23.84
C LEU A 172 17.92 2.10 25.25
N SER A 173 17.25 2.58 26.30
CA SER A 173 17.65 2.40 27.70
C SER A 173 17.89 0.94 28.08
N THR A 174 17.03 0.04 27.59
CA THR A 174 17.05 -1.39 27.92
C THR A 174 18.16 -2.16 27.20
N VAL A 175 18.80 -1.59 26.17
CA VAL A 175 19.87 -2.26 25.42
C VAL A 175 21.08 -2.55 26.31
N GLY A 176 21.50 -1.56 27.11
CA GLY A 176 22.68 -1.70 27.99
C GLY A 176 22.47 -2.72 29.09
N ASP A 177 21.29 -2.68 29.72
CA ASP A 177 20.89 -3.62 30.76
C ASP A 177 20.81 -5.04 30.19
N CYS A 178 20.16 -5.21 29.03
CA CYS A 178 20.07 -6.51 28.36
C CYS A 178 21.44 -7.11 28.05
N LEU A 179 22.37 -6.34 27.47
CA LEU A 179 23.72 -6.84 27.17
C LEU A 179 24.48 -7.26 28.44
N THR A 180 24.29 -6.52 29.53
CA THR A 180 24.94 -6.79 30.82
C THR A 180 24.35 -8.05 31.47
N GLU A 181 23.03 -8.16 31.54
CA GLU A 181 22.33 -9.26 32.21
C GLU A 181 22.53 -10.59 31.49
N ILE A 182 22.45 -10.63 30.16
CA ILE A 182 22.71 -11.87 29.40
C ILE A 182 24.19 -12.29 29.47
N GLY A 183 25.07 -11.43 29.97
CA GLY A 183 26.50 -11.68 30.07
C GLY A 183 27.21 -11.65 28.72
N TRP A 184 26.85 -10.70 27.85
CA TRP A 184 27.56 -10.51 26.58
C TRP A 184 29.03 -10.12 26.85
N PRO A 185 30.02 -10.77 26.21
CA PRO A 185 31.45 -10.58 26.54
C PRO A 185 32.06 -9.27 26.03
N GLY A 186 31.27 -8.40 25.40
CA GLY A 186 31.73 -7.12 24.87
C GLY A 186 31.60 -5.96 25.87
N ASP A 187 31.89 -4.75 25.40
CA ASP A 187 31.78 -3.52 26.19
C ASP A 187 30.38 -2.89 26.03
N ALA A 188 29.44 -3.28 26.90
CA ALA A 188 28.07 -2.76 26.89
C ALA A 188 28.01 -1.24 27.08
N CYS A 189 28.88 -0.67 27.92
CA CYS A 189 28.95 0.78 28.14
C CYS A 189 29.41 1.51 26.86
N GLY A 190 30.42 0.96 26.18
CA GLY A 190 30.88 1.44 24.88
C GLY A 190 29.79 1.40 23.81
N VAL A 191 29.00 0.31 23.76
CA VAL A 191 27.83 0.21 22.87
C VAL A 191 26.84 1.33 23.15
N MET A 192 26.47 1.55 24.41
CA MET A 192 25.51 2.60 24.77
C MET A 192 26.01 4.00 24.45
N LYS A 193 27.29 4.28 24.72
CA LYS A 193 27.93 5.54 24.32
C LYS A 193 27.90 5.73 22.80
N ALA A 194 28.12 4.66 22.04
CA ALA A 194 28.05 4.69 20.59
C ALA A 194 26.62 4.89 20.09
N LEU A 195 25.63 4.24 20.69
CA LEU A 195 24.22 4.32 20.33
C LEU A 195 23.55 5.63 20.71
N LYS A 196 24.07 6.39 21.70
CA LYS A 196 23.47 7.66 22.13
C LYS A 196 23.20 8.63 20.97
N ARG A 197 24.08 8.63 19.95
CA ARG A 197 23.86 9.46 18.76
C ARG A 197 22.62 9.04 17.97
N PHE A 198 22.21 7.79 18.07
CA PHE A 198 21.01 7.23 17.46
C PHE A 198 19.84 7.24 18.42
N GLU A 199 19.72 8.15 19.39
CA GLU A 199 18.53 8.22 20.25
C GLU A 199 17.26 8.70 19.52
N GLY A 200 16.08 8.44 20.09
CA GLY A 200 14.80 8.93 19.58
C GLY A 200 14.09 8.04 18.54
N TYR A 201 14.68 6.89 18.18
CA TYR A 201 14.03 5.90 17.32
C TYR A 201 13.01 5.04 18.07
N GLU A 202 12.17 4.32 17.32
CA GLU A 202 11.04 3.57 17.87
C GLU A 202 11.47 2.43 18.75
N LYS A 203 12.37 1.61 18.21
CA LYS A 203 12.62 0.29 18.74
C LYS A 203 14.01 -0.21 18.39
N TYR A 204 14.60 -0.96 19.30
CA TYR A 204 15.91 -1.58 19.16
C TYR A 204 15.80 -3.10 19.30
N ARG A 205 16.59 -3.82 18.50
CA ARG A 205 16.79 -5.26 18.67
C ARG A 205 18.26 -5.63 18.61
N LEU A 206 18.64 -6.64 19.36
CA LEU A 206 19.99 -7.18 19.39
C LEU A 206 20.03 -8.47 18.60
N ASN A 207 21.01 -8.58 17.71
CA ASN A 207 21.40 -9.82 17.06
C ASN A 207 22.66 -10.32 17.77
N VAL A 208 22.51 -11.36 18.60
CA VAL A 208 23.62 -12.01 19.28
C VAL A 208 23.71 -13.46 18.81
N ASP A 209 24.93 -13.92 18.58
CA ASP A 209 25.17 -15.30 18.18
C ASP A 209 25.60 -16.10 19.42
N ILE A 210 25.04 -17.30 19.58
CA ILE A 210 25.42 -18.24 20.65
C ILE A 210 26.06 -19.48 20.06
N SER A 211 26.99 -20.06 20.82
CA SER A 211 27.62 -21.36 20.57
C SER A 211 27.57 -22.21 21.84
N THR A 212 28.15 -23.41 21.80
CA THR A 212 28.35 -24.25 22.99
C THR A 212 29.26 -23.60 24.05
N GLU A 213 30.11 -22.65 23.65
CA GLU A 213 31.03 -21.93 24.55
C GLU A 213 30.40 -20.69 25.20
N GLY A 214 29.21 -20.27 24.73
CA GLY A 214 28.51 -19.09 25.22
C GLY A 214 28.14 -18.09 24.13
N ILE A 215 27.91 -16.84 24.53
CA ILE A 215 27.57 -15.74 23.63
C ILE A 215 28.83 -15.22 22.93
N LEU A 216 28.77 -15.07 21.61
CA LEU A 216 29.87 -14.57 20.80
C LEU A 216 29.96 -13.03 20.86
N LYS A 217 31.16 -12.49 20.60
CA LYS A 217 31.46 -11.06 20.77
C LYS A 217 30.81 -10.15 19.72
N LYS A 218 30.55 -10.64 18.51
CA LYS A 218 29.95 -9.83 17.44
C LYS A 218 28.51 -9.46 17.82
N LEU A 219 28.16 -8.18 17.71
CA LEU A 219 26.84 -7.67 18.04
C LEU A 219 26.25 -6.91 16.84
N GLY A 220 25.07 -7.34 16.38
CA GLY A 220 24.25 -6.55 15.47
C GLY A 220 23.16 -5.81 16.24
N ILE A 221 22.85 -4.58 15.85
CA ILE A 221 21.84 -3.75 16.50
C ILE A 221 20.88 -3.22 15.43
N GLU A 222 19.62 -3.65 15.48
CA GLU A 222 18.57 -3.18 14.58
C GLU A 222 17.93 -1.93 15.15
N ILE A 223 17.77 -0.90 14.33
CA ILE A 223 17.18 0.38 14.67
C ILE A 223 15.93 0.57 13.81
N PHE A 224 14.77 0.56 14.46
CA PHE A 224 13.45 0.74 13.87
C PHE A 224 12.97 2.17 14.09
N PHE A 225 12.31 2.77 13.11
CA PHE A 225 11.85 4.16 13.14
C PHE A 225 10.33 4.23 13.14
N LYS A 226 9.76 5.14 13.96
CA LYS A 226 8.33 5.17 14.29
C LYS A 226 7.41 5.27 13.07
N TRP A 227 7.87 5.88 11.98
CA TRP A 227 7.09 6.01 10.74
C TRP A 227 8.06 6.19 9.56
N ARG A 228 7.73 5.63 8.39
CA ARG A 228 8.49 5.77 7.12
C ARG A 228 8.30 7.16 6.48
N ASN A 229 8.46 8.22 7.27
CA ASN A 229 8.46 9.59 6.77
C ASN A 229 9.77 9.84 5.99
N PRO A 230 9.74 10.20 4.70
CA PRO A 230 10.95 10.43 3.92
C PRO A 230 11.93 11.40 4.57
N ALA A 231 11.46 12.44 5.26
CA ALA A 231 12.35 13.40 5.94
C ALA A 231 13.10 12.77 7.13
N LEU A 232 12.47 11.87 7.88
CA LEU A 232 13.15 11.14 8.97
C LEU A 232 14.19 10.17 8.40
N ILE A 233 13.87 9.50 7.29
CA ILE A 233 14.80 8.60 6.62
C ILE A 233 15.97 9.38 6.02
N ASP A 234 15.73 10.56 5.46
CA ASP A 234 16.79 11.42 4.96
C ASP A 234 17.76 11.81 6.08
N MET A 235 17.25 12.23 7.25
CA MET A 235 18.07 12.60 8.40
C MET A 235 18.95 11.45 8.93
N ILE A 236 18.40 10.23 9.06
CA ILE A 236 19.20 9.09 9.52
C ILE A 236 20.25 8.69 8.49
N LEU A 237 19.93 8.74 7.20
CA LEU A 237 20.91 8.44 6.14
C LEU A 237 22.04 9.49 6.11
N ASP A 238 21.71 10.77 6.23
CA ASP A 238 22.71 11.85 6.30
C ASP A 238 23.61 11.68 7.53
N LYS A 239 23.02 11.26 8.66
CA LYS A 239 23.78 10.91 9.86
C LYS A 239 24.71 9.73 9.62
N LEU A 240 24.24 8.63 9.02
CA LEU A 240 25.07 7.46 8.70
C LEU A 240 26.22 7.84 7.77
N VAL A 241 25.98 8.72 6.79
CA VAL A 241 27.04 9.25 5.91
C VAL A 241 28.08 10.03 6.70
N SER A 242 27.65 10.94 7.58
CA SER A 242 28.57 11.74 8.41
C SER A 242 29.45 10.91 9.35
N GLU A 243 28.98 9.71 9.72
CA GLU A 243 29.68 8.76 10.59
C GLU A 243 30.55 7.76 9.81
N GLY A 244 30.62 7.87 8.48
CA GLY A 244 31.32 6.90 7.62
C GLY A 244 30.68 5.51 7.60
N LEU A 245 29.41 5.41 8.01
CA LEU A 245 28.63 4.18 8.03
C LEU A 245 27.76 4.02 6.78
N CYS A 246 27.69 5.01 5.91
CA CYS A 246 27.00 4.91 4.62
C CYS A 246 27.76 5.70 3.55
N LEU A 247 27.90 5.13 2.35
CA LEU A 247 28.41 5.86 1.20
C LEU A 247 27.34 6.86 0.72
N PRO A 248 27.70 8.10 0.35
CA PRO A 248 26.74 9.10 -0.11
C PRO A 248 25.86 8.61 -1.27
N THR A 249 26.43 7.86 -2.21
CA THR A 249 25.70 7.28 -3.36
C THR A 249 24.67 6.25 -2.92
N LYS A 250 25.01 5.39 -1.96
CA LYS A 250 24.08 4.41 -1.39
C LYS A 250 22.97 5.07 -0.57
N ALA A 251 23.29 6.14 0.17
CA ALA A 251 22.28 6.95 0.84
C ALA A 251 21.26 7.50 -0.15
N GLN A 252 21.72 8.10 -1.27
CA GLN A 252 20.81 8.61 -2.30
C GLN A 252 19.94 7.50 -2.92
N ALA A 253 20.50 6.31 -3.16
CA ALA A 253 19.73 5.19 -3.67
C ALA A 253 18.64 4.72 -2.68
N VAL A 254 18.93 4.64 -1.38
CA VAL A 254 17.90 4.33 -0.36
C VAL A 254 16.85 5.44 -0.27
N LYS A 255 17.24 6.72 -0.40
CA LYS A 255 16.29 7.85 -0.47
C LYS A 255 15.35 7.73 -1.67
N ARG A 256 15.86 7.32 -2.84
CA ARG A 256 15.02 7.06 -4.03
C ARG A 256 14.13 5.85 -3.82
N TRP A 257 14.65 4.78 -3.23
CA TRP A 257 13.89 3.54 -2.96
C TRP A 257 12.59 3.81 -2.22
N ILE A 258 12.62 4.53 -1.10
CA ILE A 258 11.42 4.79 -0.29
C ILE A 258 10.44 5.77 -0.95
N ARG A 259 10.80 6.34 -2.11
CA ARG A 259 9.99 7.27 -2.90
C ARG A 259 9.44 6.65 -4.18
N VAL A 260 9.81 5.39 -4.48
CA VAL A 260 9.20 4.64 -5.57
C VAL A 260 7.70 4.52 -5.30
N LEU A 261 6.89 4.84 -6.30
CA LEU A 261 5.44 4.78 -6.18
C LEU A 261 4.99 3.32 -6.08
N PRO A 262 4.00 3.01 -5.22
CA PRO A 262 3.47 1.66 -5.12
C PRO A 262 2.80 1.25 -6.43
N ASP A 263 2.86 -0.03 -6.75
CA ASP A 263 1.94 -0.64 -7.72
C ASP A 263 0.61 -0.93 -7.02
N ALA A 264 -0.51 -0.82 -7.73
CA ALA A 264 -1.85 -1.05 -7.17
C ALA A 264 -2.37 -2.47 -7.44
N ASN A 265 -1.86 -3.15 -8.48
CA ASN A 265 -2.38 -4.45 -8.88
C ASN A 265 -1.30 -5.47 -9.32
N PRO A 266 -0.93 -6.43 -8.46
CA PRO A 266 -1.30 -6.48 -7.03
C PRO A 266 -0.68 -5.28 -6.29
N PHE A 267 -1.26 -4.89 -5.15
CA PHE A 267 -0.66 -3.81 -4.37
C PHE A 267 0.72 -4.23 -3.88
N LEU A 268 1.73 -3.44 -4.25
CA LEU A 268 3.11 -3.66 -3.85
C LEU A 268 3.80 -2.32 -3.60
N GLN A 269 4.36 -2.17 -2.41
CA GLN A 269 5.03 -0.96 -1.98
C GLN A 269 6.47 -1.26 -1.56
N THR A 270 7.39 -0.36 -1.91
CA THR A 270 8.75 -0.37 -1.40
C THR A 270 8.77 -0.11 0.11
N ALA A 271 9.69 -0.77 0.78
CA ALA A 271 9.83 -0.79 2.22
C ALA A 271 11.27 -0.52 2.64
N LEU A 272 11.42 0.16 3.77
CA LEU A 272 12.62 0.16 4.58
C LEU A 272 12.19 -0.30 5.98
N SER A 273 12.64 -1.48 6.37
CA SER A 273 12.22 -2.15 7.60
C SER A 273 12.99 -1.61 8.80
N TYR A 274 14.32 -1.57 8.69
CA TYR A 274 15.23 -1.06 9.72
C TYR A 274 16.65 -0.86 9.14
N PHE A 275 17.49 -0.18 9.91
CA PHE A 275 18.94 -0.22 9.72
C PHE A 275 19.55 -1.17 10.74
N LYS A 276 20.62 -1.88 10.37
CA LYS A 276 21.40 -2.70 11.29
C LYS A 276 22.82 -2.17 11.39
N LEU A 277 23.26 -1.89 12.60
CA LEU A 277 24.63 -1.49 12.90
C LEU A 277 25.38 -2.68 13.47
N VAL A 278 26.58 -2.96 12.97
CA VAL A 278 27.44 -4.02 13.52
C VAL A 278 28.49 -3.38 14.40
N TYR A 279 28.46 -3.71 15.69
CA TYR A 279 29.43 -3.23 16.67
C TYR A 279 30.52 -4.26 16.87
N ALA A 280 31.77 -3.85 16.65
CA ALA A 280 32.96 -4.66 16.88
C ALA A 280 34.17 -3.78 17.17
N ASP A 281 35.03 -4.23 18.08
CA ASP A 281 36.26 -3.54 18.49
C ASP A 281 36.03 -2.09 18.95
N GLY A 282 34.98 -1.86 19.76
CA GLY A 282 34.73 -0.55 20.37
C GLY A 282 34.07 0.48 19.45
N ARG A 283 33.65 0.10 18.24
CA ARG A 283 32.96 1.00 17.31
C ARG A 283 31.98 0.28 16.38
N PHE A 284 31.10 1.05 15.73
CA PHE A 284 30.36 0.54 14.58
C PHE A 284 31.28 0.39 13.38
N ARG A 285 31.31 -0.81 12.80
CA ARG A 285 32.18 -1.17 11.67
C ARG A 285 31.43 -1.24 10.36
N GLU A 286 30.14 -1.52 10.44
CA GLU A 286 29.29 -1.80 9.29
C GLU A 286 27.90 -1.24 9.57
N SER A 287 27.24 -0.77 8.52
CA SER A 287 25.80 -0.59 8.56
C SER A 287 25.12 -1.20 7.34
N LYS A 288 23.91 -1.69 7.58
CA LYS A 288 23.07 -2.33 6.58
C LYS A 288 21.69 -1.70 6.57
N ALA A 289 21.07 -1.62 5.40
CA ALA A 289 19.65 -1.32 5.25
C ALA A 289 18.90 -2.59 4.86
N TYR A 290 17.78 -2.84 5.52
CA TYR A 290 16.85 -3.89 5.14
C TYR A 290 15.71 -3.25 4.38
N ILE A 291 15.85 -3.22 3.06
CA ILE A 291 14.83 -2.73 2.14
C ILE A 291 14.00 -3.90 1.61
N GLY A 292 12.90 -3.65 0.92
CA GLY A 292 12.11 -4.73 0.33
C GLY A 292 10.83 -4.25 -0.33
N HIS A 293 10.06 -5.18 -0.87
CA HIS A 293 8.72 -4.97 -1.37
C HIS A 293 7.74 -5.74 -0.49
N GLN A 294 6.62 -5.10 -0.15
CA GLN A 294 5.59 -5.70 0.68
C GLN A 294 4.20 -5.36 0.17
N ARG A 295 3.23 -6.22 0.50
CA ARG A 295 1.81 -6.05 0.13
C ARG A 295 1.01 -5.23 1.13
N GLU A 296 1.54 -5.05 2.33
CA GLU A 296 0.89 -4.24 3.34
C GLU A 296 1.23 -2.78 3.10
N MET A 297 0.23 -1.91 3.22
CA MET A 297 0.44 -0.47 3.12
C MET A 297 1.27 0.00 4.33
N ALA A 298 2.56 0.15 4.09
CA ALA A 298 3.53 0.50 5.12
C ALA A 298 3.55 1.99 5.43
N HIS A 299 3.18 2.80 4.45
CA HIS A 299 2.96 4.22 4.63
C HIS A 299 1.87 4.71 3.70
N TYR A 300 1.06 5.63 4.24
CA TYR A 300 0.03 6.36 3.52
C TYR A 300 0.57 7.64 2.87
N SER A 301 1.88 7.77 2.73
CA SER A 301 2.51 9.00 2.24
C SER A 301 3.16 8.76 0.89
N PHE A 302 2.33 8.55 -0.13
CA PHE A 302 2.75 8.56 -1.52
C PHE A 302 1.77 9.42 -2.34
N PRO A 303 2.24 10.14 -3.36
CA PRO A 303 1.41 11.08 -4.11
C PRO A 303 0.52 10.38 -5.15
N ALA A 304 0.89 9.21 -5.62
CA ALA A 304 0.19 8.47 -6.67
C ALA A 304 0.59 7.00 -6.64
N TYR A 305 -0.13 6.17 -7.36
CA TYR A 305 0.36 4.87 -7.79
C TYR A 305 1.32 5.03 -8.97
N TYR A 306 2.18 4.03 -9.16
CA TYR A 306 3.12 3.96 -10.29
C TYR A 306 2.40 4.09 -11.65
N ARG A 307 1.15 3.64 -11.70
CA ARG A 307 0.28 3.64 -12.88
C ARG A 307 -1.18 3.82 -12.45
N PRO A 308 -2.09 4.15 -13.37
CA PRO A 308 -3.50 4.23 -13.06
C PRO A 308 -4.03 2.87 -12.56
N VAL A 309 -4.94 2.93 -11.61
CA VAL A 309 -5.71 1.78 -11.11
C VAL A 309 -6.99 1.60 -11.91
N HIS A 310 -7.49 2.70 -12.47
CA HIS A 310 -8.77 2.78 -13.14
C HIS A 310 -8.74 3.83 -14.25
N ALA A 311 -9.53 3.63 -15.30
CA ALA A 311 -9.76 4.62 -16.34
C ALA A 311 -11.26 4.90 -16.53
N ASP A 312 -11.63 6.17 -16.41
CA ASP A 312 -12.96 6.67 -16.79
C ASP A 312 -12.99 6.93 -18.30
N ILE A 313 -13.96 6.38 -19.03
CA ILE A 313 -14.06 6.50 -20.49
C ILE A 313 -15.38 7.17 -20.87
N GLU A 314 -15.30 8.36 -21.47
CA GLU A 314 -16.45 9.13 -21.96
C GLU A 314 -16.83 8.67 -23.38
N LEU A 315 -17.84 7.79 -23.52
CA LEU A 315 -18.31 7.31 -24.83
C LEU A 315 -19.13 8.37 -25.57
N SER A 316 -19.86 9.19 -24.83
CA SER A 316 -20.62 10.32 -25.37
C SER A 316 -20.55 11.48 -24.38
N GLY A 317 -20.25 12.68 -24.86
CA GLY A 317 -20.14 13.88 -24.03
C GLY A 317 -20.34 15.18 -24.82
N ALA A 318 -19.94 16.30 -24.23
CA ALA A 318 -20.07 17.62 -24.84
C ALA A 318 -19.30 17.75 -26.18
N GLY A 319 -18.22 16.98 -26.35
CA GLY A 319 -17.43 16.90 -27.59
C GLY A 319 -18.07 16.04 -28.68
N GLY A 320 -19.22 15.41 -28.40
CA GLY A 320 -19.88 14.47 -29.29
C GLY A 320 -19.71 13.01 -28.86
N ARG A 321 -19.85 12.12 -29.83
CA ARG A 321 -19.75 10.67 -29.65
C ARG A 321 -18.34 10.21 -30.01
N ALA A 322 -17.80 9.31 -29.19
CA ALA A 322 -16.51 8.71 -29.46
C ALA A 322 -16.52 7.79 -30.69
N ASP A 323 -15.39 7.72 -31.37
CA ASP A 323 -15.16 6.70 -32.40
C ASP A 323 -14.81 5.38 -31.69
N THR A 324 -15.59 4.34 -31.95
CA THR A 324 -15.39 2.98 -31.43
C THR A 324 -13.97 2.49 -31.63
N LYS A 325 -13.35 2.78 -32.79
CA LYS A 325 -11.97 2.36 -33.08
C LYS A 325 -10.98 2.99 -32.10
N ILE A 326 -11.15 4.29 -31.81
CA ILE A 326 -10.30 5.03 -30.87
C ILE A 326 -10.45 4.46 -29.46
N ILE A 327 -11.68 4.17 -29.03
CA ILE A 327 -11.93 3.57 -27.71
C ILE A 327 -11.26 2.19 -27.60
N LEU A 328 -11.38 1.34 -28.63
CA LEU A 328 -10.73 0.03 -28.64
C LEU A 328 -9.19 0.15 -28.62
N GLU A 329 -8.61 1.17 -29.25
CA GLU A 329 -7.17 1.46 -29.15
C GLU A 329 -6.78 1.86 -27.72
N ARG A 330 -7.54 2.73 -27.06
CA ARG A 330 -7.29 3.09 -25.65
C ARG A 330 -7.45 1.93 -24.69
N LEU A 331 -8.39 1.01 -24.92
CA LEU A 331 -8.51 -0.20 -24.11
C LEU A 331 -7.31 -1.14 -24.27
N ARG A 332 -6.68 -1.20 -25.46
CA ARG A 332 -5.41 -1.93 -25.64
C ARG A 332 -4.29 -1.29 -24.84
N GLU A 333 -4.22 0.04 -24.79
CA GLU A 333 -3.27 0.75 -23.94
C GLU A 333 -3.53 0.48 -22.46
N CYS A 334 -4.79 0.52 -22.00
CA CYS A 334 -5.14 0.14 -20.63
C CYS A 334 -4.63 -1.25 -20.28
N ARG A 335 -4.78 -2.21 -21.20
CA ARG A 335 -4.25 -3.57 -21.01
C ARG A 335 -2.73 -3.62 -20.97
N ALA A 336 -2.04 -2.90 -21.86
CA ALA A 336 -0.57 -2.82 -21.90
C ALA A 336 0.01 -2.21 -20.61
N GLU A 337 -0.63 -1.16 -20.10
CA GLU A 337 -0.29 -0.52 -18.82
C GLU A 337 -0.82 -1.30 -17.60
N ARG A 338 -1.52 -2.41 -17.87
CA ARG A 338 -2.15 -3.32 -16.89
C ARG A 338 -3.02 -2.56 -15.88
N ILE A 339 -3.82 -1.63 -16.40
CA ILE A 339 -4.96 -1.00 -15.75
C ILE A 339 -6.08 -2.04 -15.73
N PRO A 340 -6.51 -2.54 -14.56
CA PRO A 340 -7.42 -3.69 -14.49
C PRO A 340 -8.89 -3.37 -14.74
N SER A 341 -9.32 -2.12 -14.55
CA SER A 341 -10.73 -1.74 -14.62
C SER A 341 -10.95 -0.45 -15.39
N VAL A 342 -12.09 -0.39 -16.06
CA VAL A 342 -12.56 0.76 -16.82
C VAL A 342 -14.02 1.05 -16.49
N ARG A 343 -14.39 2.32 -16.47
CA ARG A 343 -15.77 2.77 -16.25
C ARG A 343 -16.25 3.57 -17.45
N PHE A 344 -17.41 3.20 -17.99
CA PHE A 344 -17.97 3.84 -19.17
C PHE A 344 -19.07 4.83 -18.80
N TYR A 345 -18.96 6.04 -19.34
CA TYR A 345 -19.95 7.11 -19.24
C TYR A 345 -20.63 7.35 -20.60
N GLY A 346 -21.93 7.63 -20.61
CA GLY A 346 -22.69 7.87 -21.85
C GLY A 346 -22.96 6.60 -22.67
N SER A 347 -22.95 5.45 -22.03
CA SER A 347 -23.15 4.13 -22.65
C SER A 347 -24.54 3.94 -23.24
N ASP A 348 -25.55 4.59 -22.70
CA ASP A 348 -26.95 4.55 -23.14
C ASP A 348 -27.14 5.13 -24.56
N THR A 349 -26.27 6.06 -24.95
CA THR A 349 -26.35 6.80 -26.22
C THR A 349 -25.34 6.35 -27.28
N HIS A 350 -24.43 5.44 -26.94
CA HIS A 350 -23.41 4.93 -27.85
C HIS A 350 -23.85 3.61 -28.49
N PRO A 351 -23.86 3.50 -29.84
CA PRO A 351 -24.41 2.34 -30.56
C PRO A 351 -23.56 1.08 -30.42
N ASP A 352 -22.25 1.23 -30.23
CA ASP A 352 -21.31 0.10 -30.22
C ASP A 352 -20.86 -0.29 -28.80
N THR A 353 -21.62 0.10 -27.77
CA THR A 353 -21.25 -0.22 -26.37
C THR A 353 -21.08 -1.74 -26.17
N GLU A 354 -21.94 -2.57 -26.76
CA GLU A 354 -21.81 -4.03 -26.67
C GLU A 354 -20.50 -4.54 -27.30
N GLU A 355 -20.03 -3.95 -28.39
CA GLU A 355 -18.74 -4.32 -29.00
C GLU A 355 -17.59 -3.99 -28.06
N ILE A 356 -17.62 -2.79 -27.46
CA ILE A 356 -16.61 -2.31 -26.51
C ILE A 356 -16.57 -3.21 -25.26
N LEU A 357 -17.72 -3.57 -24.70
CA LEU A 357 -17.79 -4.47 -23.53
C LEU A 357 -17.29 -5.88 -23.85
N ASN A 358 -17.63 -6.42 -25.03
CA ASN A 358 -17.13 -7.71 -25.47
C ASN A 358 -15.60 -7.69 -25.62
N PHE A 359 -15.03 -6.56 -26.06
CA PHE A 359 -13.58 -6.37 -26.09
C PHE A 359 -12.98 -6.41 -24.68
N CYS A 360 -13.55 -5.66 -23.72
CA CYS A 360 -13.09 -5.69 -22.33
C CYS A 360 -13.08 -7.12 -21.76
N LYS A 361 -14.17 -7.87 -21.94
CA LYS A 361 -14.28 -9.27 -21.52
C LYS A 361 -13.19 -10.16 -22.13
N LYS A 362 -12.90 -9.99 -23.42
CA LYS A 362 -11.84 -10.73 -24.13
C LYS A 362 -10.44 -10.40 -23.58
N GLU A 363 -10.19 -9.12 -23.32
CA GLU A 363 -8.91 -8.63 -22.79
C GLU A 363 -8.78 -8.75 -21.26
N LYS A 364 -9.81 -9.28 -20.58
CA LYS A 364 -9.90 -9.42 -19.12
C LYS A 364 -9.78 -8.07 -18.40
N LEU A 365 -10.41 -7.04 -18.96
CA LEU A 365 -10.62 -5.75 -18.31
C LEU A 365 -11.99 -5.78 -17.63
N SER A 366 -12.02 -5.46 -16.34
CA SER A 366 -13.29 -5.34 -15.61
C SER A 366 -14.00 -4.06 -16.06
N ALA A 367 -15.25 -4.21 -16.51
CA ALA A 367 -16.03 -3.11 -17.07
C ALA A 367 -17.19 -2.72 -16.14
N GLU A 368 -17.18 -1.45 -15.72
CA GLU A 368 -18.28 -0.80 -15.03
C GLU A 368 -19.03 0.13 -15.99
N VAL A 369 -20.36 0.16 -15.91
CA VAL A 369 -21.19 1.01 -16.76
C VAL A 369 -21.98 1.99 -15.89
N VAL A 370 -21.86 3.28 -16.18
CA VAL A 370 -22.63 4.33 -15.51
C VAL A 370 -23.97 4.51 -16.19
N LEU A 371 -25.03 4.43 -15.39
CA LEU A 371 -26.42 4.49 -15.78
C LEU A 371 -27.05 5.81 -15.33
N THR A 372 -28.04 6.25 -16.09
CA THR A 372 -28.91 7.39 -15.80
C THR A 372 -30.09 7.04 -14.90
N GLY A 373 -30.37 5.75 -14.70
CA GLY A 373 -31.51 5.25 -13.93
C GLY A 373 -32.75 4.94 -14.78
N ARG A 374 -32.76 5.36 -16.05
CA ARG A 374 -33.92 5.28 -16.97
C ARG A 374 -33.76 4.24 -18.08
N GLU A 375 -32.77 3.36 -17.95
CA GLU A 375 -32.48 2.37 -18.97
C GLU A 375 -33.58 1.32 -19.08
N SER A 376 -33.97 1.01 -20.32
CA SER A 376 -34.93 -0.05 -20.57
C SER A 376 -34.40 -1.43 -20.15
N PRO A 377 -35.28 -2.39 -19.76
CA PRO A 377 -34.87 -3.75 -19.43
C PRO A 377 -34.09 -4.46 -20.53
N SER A 378 -34.44 -4.24 -21.80
CA SER A 378 -33.71 -4.81 -22.94
C SER A 378 -32.28 -4.27 -23.02
N ARG A 379 -32.08 -2.98 -22.76
CA ARG A 379 -30.74 -2.37 -22.75
C ARG A 379 -29.88 -2.92 -21.62
N LEU A 380 -30.40 -2.97 -20.39
CA LEU A 380 -29.65 -3.50 -19.24
C LEU A 380 -29.25 -4.96 -19.45
N ARG A 381 -30.14 -5.78 -20.03
CA ARG A 381 -29.83 -7.16 -20.40
C ARG A 381 -28.71 -7.24 -21.45
N ALA A 382 -28.78 -6.43 -22.51
CA ALA A 382 -27.76 -6.40 -23.55
C ALA A 382 -26.38 -6.01 -23.00
N LEU A 383 -26.30 -5.01 -22.12
CA LEU A 383 -25.05 -4.61 -21.46
C LEU A 383 -24.47 -5.73 -20.59
N LYS A 384 -25.31 -6.41 -19.79
CA LYS A 384 -24.90 -7.56 -18.98
C LYS A 384 -24.36 -8.70 -19.85
N GLU A 385 -25.09 -9.07 -20.90
CA GLU A 385 -24.70 -10.14 -21.82
C GLU A 385 -23.40 -9.84 -22.56
N ALA A 386 -23.17 -8.57 -22.91
CA ALA A 386 -21.94 -8.10 -23.54
C ALA A 386 -20.73 -8.06 -22.60
N GLY A 387 -20.92 -8.21 -21.28
CA GLY A 387 -19.84 -8.34 -20.30
C GLY A 387 -19.64 -7.16 -19.36
N ALA A 388 -20.64 -6.28 -19.19
CA ALA A 388 -20.63 -5.35 -18.06
C ALA A 388 -20.68 -6.15 -16.73
N GLU A 389 -19.68 -5.94 -15.88
CA GLU A 389 -19.56 -6.63 -14.59
C GLU A 389 -20.24 -5.83 -13.46
N TYR A 390 -20.17 -4.51 -13.55
CA TYR A 390 -20.68 -3.58 -12.54
C TYR A 390 -21.59 -2.52 -13.18
N PHE A 391 -22.61 -2.11 -12.43
CA PHE A 391 -23.55 -1.09 -12.84
C PHE A 391 -23.65 -0.03 -11.74
N LEU A 392 -23.43 1.22 -12.13
CA LEU A 392 -23.44 2.36 -11.24
C LEU A 392 -24.54 3.34 -11.68
N ILE A 393 -25.58 3.52 -10.88
CA ILE A 393 -26.68 4.45 -11.18
C ILE A 393 -26.31 5.82 -10.64
N GLU A 394 -26.16 6.83 -11.49
CA GLU A 394 -25.84 8.21 -11.08
C GLU A 394 -27.10 9.08 -11.03
N THR A 395 -27.44 9.58 -9.83
CA THR A 395 -28.66 10.38 -9.61
C THR A 395 -28.54 11.31 -8.40
N ASP A 396 -29.40 12.33 -8.31
CA ASP A 396 -29.60 13.17 -7.12
C ASP A 396 -30.86 12.77 -6.33
N GLY A 397 -31.62 11.77 -6.80
CA GLY A 397 -32.81 11.25 -6.16
C GLY A 397 -34.05 12.16 -6.26
N SER A 398 -33.97 13.22 -7.05
CA SER A 398 -35.04 14.21 -7.21
C SER A 398 -36.25 13.71 -7.99
N GLU A 399 -36.11 12.62 -8.74
CA GLU A 399 -37.17 12.03 -9.55
C GLU A 399 -37.68 10.71 -8.98
N GLU A 400 -38.94 10.39 -9.26
CA GLU A 400 -39.57 9.15 -8.80
C GLU A 400 -38.93 7.90 -9.44
N ASN A 401 -38.51 8.02 -10.70
CA ASN A 401 -37.99 6.91 -11.51
C ASN A 401 -36.48 6.70 -11.40
N ASP A 402 -35.77 7.47 -10.56
CA ASP A 402 -34.31 7.39 -10.39
C ASP A 402 -33.80 6.00 -9.98
N PHE A 403 -34.69 5.18 -9.39
CA PHE A 403 -34.39 3.85 -8.88
C PHE A 403 -34.97 2.71 -9.75
N GLU A 404 -35.58 3.00 -10.90
CA GLU A 404 -36.22 1.98 -11.75
C GLU A 404 -35.19 0.98 -12.29
N ALA A 405 -34.04 1.46 -12.77
CA ALA A 405 -32.95 0.60 -13.22
C ALA A 405 -32.47 -0.38 -12.12
N ALA A 406 -32.48 0.01 -10.85
CA ALA A 406 -32.06 -0.85 -9.75
C ALA A 406 -32.99 -2.06 -9.58
N ASN A 407 -34.30 -1.84 -9.70
CA ASN A 407 -35.29 -2.92 -9.65
C ASN A 407 -35.09 -3.91 -10.79
N ILE A 408 -34.83 -3.41 -12.01
CA ILE A 408 -34.58 -4.25 -13.17
C ILE A 408 -33.28 -5.05 -13.01
N LEU A 409 -32.20 -4.42 -12.53
CA LEU A 409 -30.93 -5.10 -12.28
C LEU A 409 -31.05 -6.19 -11.22
N ARG A 410 -31.92 -5.99 -10.20
CA ARG A 410 -32.27 -7.01 -9.21
C ARG A 410 -32.96 -8.20 -9.87
N GLU A 411 -33.92 -7.97 -10.75
CA GLU A 411 -34.61 -9.03 -11.51
C GLU A 411 -33.67 -9.78 -12.47
N LEU A 412 -32.67 -9.08 -13.01
CA LEU A 412 -31.63 -9.67 -13.83
C LEU A 412 -30.57 -10.42 -13.04
N ASP A 413 -30.67 -10.53 -11.71
CA ASP A 413 -29.69 -11.20 -10.83
C ASP A 413 -28.26 -10.66 -11.05
N VAL A 414 -28.12 -9.34 -11.03
CA VAL A 414 -26.82 -8.65 -11.02
C VAL A 414 -26.40 -8.47 -9.57
N SER A 415 -25.28 -9.06 -9.15
CA SER A 415 -24.87 -9.12 -7.75
C SER A 415 -24.49 -7.76 -7.15
N SER A 416 -23.89 -6.87 -7.94
CA SER A 416 -23.48 -5.53 -7.52
C SER A 416 -24.37 -4.47 -8.16
N ARG A 417 -25.13 -3.77 -7.33
CA ARG A 417 -26.07 -2.71 -7.74
C ARG A 417 -25.71 -1.48 -6.93
N SER A 418 -24.87 -0.62 -7.50
CA SER A 418 -24.32 0.53 -6.80
C SER A 418 -25.02 1.81 -7.23
N LEU A 419 -25.30 2.69 -6.28
CA LEU A 419 -25.89 4.00 -6.50
C LEU A 419 -24.84 5.07 -6.24
N TRP A 420 -24.55 5.91 -7.23
CA TRP A 420 -23.78 7.14 -7.07
C TRP A 420 -24.75 8.30 -6.78
N LEU A 421 -25.00 8.56 -5.50
CA LEU A 421 -25.89 9.62 -5.05
C LEU A 421 -25.15 10.95 -5.02
N VAL A 422 -25.54 11.85 -5.92
CA VAL A 422 -25.06 13.23 -5.94
C VAL A 422 -25.81 14.04 -4.88
N LEU A 423 -25.12 14.29 -3.78
CA LEU A 423 -25.60 15.18 -2.75
C LEU A 423 -25.23 16.63 -3.10
N THR A 424 -26.19 17.49 -2.85
CA THR A 424 -26.14 18.94 -3.01
C THR A 424 -26.57 19.58 -1.69
N PRO A 425 -26.24 20.85 -1.42
CA PRO A 425 -26.79 21.56 -0.29
C PRO A 425 -28.33 21.57 -0.26
N GLU A 426 -28.99 21.45 -1.41
CA GLU A 426 -30.43 21.50 -1.57
C GLU A 426 -31.15 20.19 -1.22
N ASN A 427 -30.52 19.03 -1.40
CA ASN A 427 -31.08 17.70 -1.06
C ASN A 427 -30.39 17.03 0.13
N ALA A 428 -29.49 17.74 0.82
CA ALA A 428 -28.74 17.20 1.97
C ALA A 428 -29.67 16.74 3.11
N ASP A 429 -30.74 17.49 3.34
CA ASP A 429 -31.71 17.23 4.41
C ASP A 429 -32.56 15.97 4.12
N ASP A 430 -32.67 15.57 2.85
CA ASP A 430 -33.42 14.38 2.41
C ASP A 430 -32.57 13.10 2.44
N PHE A 431 -31.31 13.17 2.85
CA PHE A 431 -30.35 12.06 2.76
C PHE A 431 -30.83 10.75 3.42
N GLU A 432 -31.43 10.83 4.62
CA GLU A 432 -31.94 9.65 5.32
C GLU A 432 -33.13 9.01 4.56
N GLU A 433 -34.02 9.81 3.98
CA GLU A 433 -35.13 9.33 3.16
C GLU A 433 -34.63 8.68 1.86
N LEU A 434 -33.68 9.31 1.18
CA LEU A 434 -33.04 8.78 -0.02
C LEU A 434 -32.33 7.44 0.26
N THR A 435 -31.74 7.29 1.44
CA THR A 435 -31.14 6.02 1.89
C THR A 435 -32.19 4.91 1.97
N VAL A 436 -33.34 5.19 2.58
CA VAL A 436 -34.45 4.23 2.70
C VAL A 436 -35.02 3.87 1.31
N ARG A 437 -35.19 4.87 0.42
CA ARG A 437 -35.65 4.64 -0.95
C ARG A 437 -34.71 3.72 -1.72
N ALA A 438 -33.40 3.96 -1.64
CA ALA A 438 -32.39 3.14 -2.31
C ALA A 438 -32.38 1.70 -1.80
N GLU A 439 -32.43 1.50 -0.48
CA GLU A 439 -32.47 0.17 0.11
C GLU A 439 -33.73 -0.61 -0.34
N ASN A 440 -34.90 0.04 -0.36
CA ASN A 440 -36.15 -0.54 -0.85
C ASN A 440 -36.08 -0.93 -2.35
N ALA A 441 -35.31 -0.18 -3.14
CA ALA A 441 -35.04 -0.49 -4.54
C ALA A 441 -34.03 -1.65 -4.73
N GLY A 442 -33.47 -2.19 -3.65
CA GLY A 442 -32.52 -3.31 -3.69
C GLY A 442 -31.09 -2.91 -4.04
N ILE A 443 -30.74 -1.63 -3.86
CA ILE A 443 -29.36 -1.15 -3.93
C ILE A 443 -28.54 -1.85 -2.84
N THR A 444 -27.38 -2.37 -3.22
CA THR A 444 -26.45 -3.05 -2.31
C THR A 444 -25.39 -2.11 -1.77
N GLU A 445 -25.08 -1.06 -2.52
CA GLU A 445 -24.03 -0.10 -2.23
C GLU A 445 -24.47 1.32 -2.62
N MET A 446 -24.29 2.28 -1.73
CA MET A 446 -24.51 3.70 -2.01
C MET A 446 -23.22 4.49 -1.82
N ILE A 447 -22.80 5.21 -2.87
CA ILE A 447 -21.63 6.07 -2.91
C ILE A 447 -22.10 7.52 -2.92
N LEU A 448 -21.77 8.26 -1.86
CA LEU A 448 -22.09 9.68 -1.74
C LEU A 448 -21.04 10.52 -2.45
N ALA A 449 -21.48 11.36 -3.39
CA ALA A 449 -20.62 12.22 -4.17
C ALA A 449 -21.13 13.67 -4.19
N PRO A 450 -20.26 14.66 -4.42
CA PRO A 450 -20.67 16.06 -4.36
C PRO A 450 -21.01 16.67 -5.74
N PHE A 451 -20.87 15.90 -6.82
CA PHE A 451 -21.17 16.35 -8.18
C PHE A 451 -21.40 15.18 -9.12
N PHE A 452 -22.12 15.46 -10.21
CA PHE A 452 -22.26 14.58 -11.36
C PHE A 452 -20.96 14.53 -12.17
N ILE A 453 -20.57 13.35 -12.61
CA ILE A 453 -19.44 13.13 -13.51
C ILE A 453 -19.92 12.97 -14.96
N SER A 454 -21.14 12.48 -15.17
CA SER A 454 -21.68 12.19 -16.50
C SER A 454 -22.46 13.34 -17.17
N GLY A 455 -22.43 13.34 -18.51
CA GLY A 455 -23.36 14.06 -19.37
C GLY A 455 -23.43 15.58 -19.20
N ASN A 456 -24.56 16.16 -19.62
CA ASN A 456 -24.85 17.59 -19.49
C ASN A 456 -25.03 18.03 -18.03
N LYS A 457 -25.35 17.08 -17.12
CA LYS A 457 -25.51 17.36 -15.69
C LYS A 457 -24.19 17.72 -15.01
N ARG A 458 -23.05 17.29 -15.56
CA ARG A 458 -21.72 17.72 -15.11
C ARG A 458 -21.58 19.24 -15.08
N ASP A 459 -22.02 19.93 -16.13
CA ASP A 459 -21.92 21.39 -16.25
C ASP A 459 -22.96 22.13 -15.40
N THR A 460 -23.98 21.42 -14.93
CA THR A 460 -24.99 21.92 -13.96
C THR A 460 -24.66 21.55 -12.53
N SER A 461 -23.46 21.03 -12.24
CA SER A 461 -23.05 20.67 -10.89
C SER A 461 -23.24 21.84 -9.90
N PRO A 462 -23.56 21.56 -8.62
CA PRO A 462 -23.90 22.58 -7.64
C PRO A 462 -22.82 23.64 -7.55
N LYS A 463 -23.20 24.90 -7.79
CA LYS A 463 -22.30 26.06 -7.59
C LYS A 463 -22.13 26.39 -6.12
N LYS A 464 -23.08 25.98 -5.29
CA LYS A 464 -23.03 26.14 -3.84
C LYS A 464 -22.43 24.90 -3.21
N TRP A 465 -21.46 25.10 -2.33
CA TRP A 465 -20.89 24.03 -1.54
C TRP A 465 -21.58 23.92 -0.18
N PHE A 466 -21.49 22.74 0.43
CA PHE A 466 -22.02 22.49 1.77
C PHE A 466 -21.32 23.37 2.81
N ASP A 467 -22.10 23.94 3.71
CA ASP A 467 -21.54 24.61 4.89
C ASP A 467 -21.09 23.59 5.97
N ASP A 468 -20.51 24.11 7.04
CA ASP A 468 -19.99 23.27 8.13
C ASP A 468 -21.08 22.50 8.86
N ASP A 469 -22.27 23.08 9.04
CA ASP A 469 -23.39 22.47 9.76
C ASP A 469 -24.01 21.33 8.93
N GLN A 470 -24.16 21.55 7.62
CA GLN A 470 -24.64 20.52 6.69
C GLN A 470 -23.67 19.33 6.63
N LEU A 471 -22.36 19.58 6.58
CA LEU A 471 -21.36 18.52 6.55
C LEU A 471 -21.30 17.73 7.87
N GLU A 472 -21.51 18.40 9.00
CA GLU A 472 -21.62 17.74 10.31
C GLU A 472 -22.90 16.92 10.43
N GLY A 473 -24.04 17.47 9.99
CA GLY A 473 -25.32 16.75 9.94
C GLY A 473 -25.24 15.49 9.10
N LEU A 474 -24.69 15.57 7.89
CA LEU A 474 -24.45 14.41 7.04
C LEU A 474 -23.54 13.38 7.71
N ALA A 475 -22.44 13.80 8.35
CA ALA A 475 -21.55 12.89 9.06
C ALA A 475 -22.28 12.14 10.18
N GLN A 476 -23.15 12.81 10.94
CA GLN A 476 -23.94 12.21 12.00
C GLN A 476 -24.99 11.21 11.46
N SER A 477 -25.66 11.53 10.36
CA SER A 477 -26.60 10.60 9.70
C SER A 477 -25.88 9.35 9.18
N ILE A 478 -24.71 9.52 8.56
CA ILE A 478 -23.88 8.40 8.09
C ILE A 478 -23.45 7.49 9.24
N HIS A 479 -23.05 8.05 10.38
CA HIS A 479 -22.71 7.25 11.56
C HIS A 479 -23.91 6.44 12.06
N ARG A 480 -25.11 7.05 12.15
CA ARG A 480 -26.34 6.33 12.52
C ARG A 480 -26.65 5.18 11.57
N ILE A 481 -26.61 5.41 10.26
CA ILE A 481 -26.87 4.36 9.26
C ILE A 481 -25.83 3.23 9.39
N SER A 482 -24.57 3.58 9.67
CA SER A 482 -23.50 2.59 9.89
C SER A 482 -23.72 1.74 11.15
N GLU A 483 -24.23 2.34 12.23
CA GLU A 483 -24.62 1.63 13.46
C GLU A 483 -25.84 0.73 13.22
N ASP A 484 -26.84 1.22 12.50
CA ASP A 484 -28.02 0.45 12.10
C ASP A 484 -27.61 -0.77 11.26
N ARG A 485 -26.69 -0.60 10.32
CA ARG A 485 -26.09 -1.70 9.55
C ARG A 485 -25.35 -2.69 10.44
N ALA A 486 -24.51 -2.23 11.38
CA ALA A 486 -23.80 -3.12 12.30
C ALA A 486 -24.77 -3.95 13.18
N SER A 487 -25.98 -3.44 13.41
CA SER A 487 -27.06 -4.16 14.10
C SER A 487 -27.94 -5.03 13.19
N GLY A 488 -27.67 -5.07 11.87
CA GLY A 488 -28.44 -5.83 10.89
C GLY A 488 -29.80 -5.20 10.52
N ARG A 489 -30.04 -3.93 10.87
CA ARG A 489 -31.26 -3.20 10.51
C ARG A 489 -31.25 -2.66 9.08
N VAL A 490 -30.06 -2.42 8.55
CA VAL A 490 -29.81 -1.97 7.17
C VAL A 490 -28.82 -2.94 6.54
N ASN A 491 -29.07 -3.36 5.29
CA ASN A 491 -28.20 -4.29 4.56
C ASN A 491 -27.32 -3.58 3.51
N MET A 492 -27.67 -2.36 3.13
CA MET A 492 -26.94 -1.57 2.15
C MET A 492 -25.61 -1.05 2.71
N GLU A 493 -24.52 -1.16 1.93
CA GLU A 493 -23.25 -0.53 2.27
C GLU A 493 -23.27 0.96 1.89
N LEU A 494 -22.63 1.80 2.72
CA LEU A 494 -22.52 3.24 2.46
C LEU A 494 -21.06 3.66 2.37
N PHE A 495 -20.70 4.34 1.29
CA PHE A 495 -19.38 4.88 1.02
C PHE A 495 -19.47 6.36 0.71
N VAL A 496 -18.38 7.08 0.98
CA VAL A 496 -18.23 8.47 0.56
C VAL A 496 -17.13 8.52 -0.49
N SER A 497 -17.48 9.00 -1.69
CA SER A 497 -16.55 9.17 -2.81
C SER A 497 -15.34 9.99 -2.39
N SER A 498 -14.16 9.65 -2.92
CA SER A 498 -12.93 10.41 -2.67
C SER A 498 -13.04 11.85 -3.18
N CYS A 499 -13.86 12.11 -4.19
CA CYS A 499 -14.22 13.46 -4.62
C CYS A 499 -14.93 14.28 -3.53
N PHE A 500 -15.61 13.65 -2.57
CA PHE A 500 -16.24 14.29 -1.42
C PHE A 500 -15.29 14.40 -0.22
N SER A 501 -14.06 14.84 -0.48
CA SER A 501 -12.97 14.85 0.51
C SER A 501 -13.27 15.60 1.81
N PRO A 502 -14.03 16.72 1.83
CA PRO A 502 -14.37 17.39 3.10
C PRO A 502 -15.27 16.56 4.01
N LEU A 503 -16.21 15.79 3.45
CA LEU A 503 -17.10 14.90 4.23
C LEU A 503 -16.31 13.69 4.76
N ARG A 504 -15.48 13.06 3.91
CA ARG A 504 -14.59 11.95 4.34
C ARG A 504 -13.66 12.37 5.48
N ALA A 505 -13.09 13.56 5.39
CA ALA A 505 -12.21 14.06 6.43
C ALA A 505 -12.94 14.23 7.77
N ARG A 506 -14.20 14.71 7.76
CA ARG A 506 -15.02 14.88 8.97
C ARG A 506 -15.45 13.55 9.58
N LEU A 507 -15.84 12.56 8.78
CA LEU A 507 -16.19 11.21 9.25
C LEU A 507 -15.06 10.55 10.04
N GLY A 508 -13.79 10.88 9.73
CA GLY A 508 -12.63 10.41 10.48
C GLY A 508 -12.33 11.17 11.78
N GLY A 509 -13.07 12.26 12.08
CA GLY A 509 -12.86 13.12 13.23
C GLY A 509 -11.69 14.10 13.10
N LYS A 510 -11.64 15.08 14.02
CA LYS A 510 -10.64 16.17 14.02
C LYS A 510 -9.25 15.75 14.50
N ASP A 511 -9.12 14.63 15.22
CA ASP A 511 -7.83 14.18 15.74
C ASP A 511 -6.96 13.65 14.57
N PRO A 512 -5.86 14.35 14.21
CA PRO A 512 -5.03 13.94 13.09
C PRO A 512 -4.35 12.59 13.32
N HIS A 513 -4.16 12.15 14.57
CA HIS A 513 -3.55 10.87 14.91
C HIS A 513 -4.51 9.69 14.84
N ARG A 514 -5.83 9.94 14.96
CA ARG A 514 -6.87 8.90 14.92
C ARG A 514 -7.66 8.86 13.62
N ASN A 515 -7.67 9.95 12.85
CA ASN A 515 -8.39 10.00 11.59
C ASN A 515 -7.80 9.01 10.56
N PRO A 516 -8.59 8.03 10.08
CA PRO A 516 -8.15 6.99 9.16
C PRO A 516 -8.07 7.47 7.70
N ASN A 517 -8.64 8.62 7.36
CA ASN A 517 -8.67 9.16 5.99
C ASN A 517 -7.28 9.68 5.57
N ARG A 518 -6.42 8.78 5.11
CA ARG A 518 -5.00 9.05 4.81
C ARG A 518 -4.63 8.54 3.43
N GLY A 519 -3.51 9.04 2.91
CA GLY A 519 -2.95 8.62 1.63
C GLY A 519 -3.80 9.02 0.44
N ILE A 520 -3.73 8.21 -0.61
CA ILE A 520 -4.30 8.55 -1.90
C ILE A 520 -5.82 8.70 -1.86
N GLY A 521 -6.51 7.85 -1.07
CA GLY A 521 -7.97 7.89 -0.92
C GLY A 521 -8.49 9.02 -0.02
N ARG A 522 -7.63 9.94 0.46
CA ARG A 522 -8.10 11.05 1.33
C ARG A 522 -8.84 12.16 0.58
N GLY A 523 -8.82 12.13 -0.75
CA GLY A 523 -9.52 13.10 -1.58
C GLY A 523 -9.27 12.88 -3.07
N CYS A 524 -9.12 13.96 -3.84
CA CYS A 524 -8.99 13.92 -5.30
C CYS A 524 -7.95 12.90 -5.80
N GLU A 525 -8.42 11.99 -6.64
CA GLU A 525 -7.67 10.87 -7.21
C GLU A 525 -7.11 11.16 -8.62
N ALA A 526 -7.46 12.30 -9.21
CA ALA A 526 -7.10 12.68 -10.57
C ALA A 526 -5.57 12.71 -10.77
N GLY A 527 -5.07 11.93 -11.72
CA GLY A 527 -3.64 11.76 -11.96
C GLY A 527 -2.90 11.02 -10.84
N ARG A 528 -3.61 10.42 -9.87
CA ARG A 528 -3.01 9.68 -8.74
C ARG A 528 -3.35 8.20 -8.77
N SER A 529 -4.62 7.88 -8.93
CA SER A 529 -5.15 6.51 -9.08
C SER A 529 -6.05 6.38 -10.30
N ILE A 530 -6.61 7.48 -10.81
CA ILE A 530 -7.49 7.49 -11.97
C ILE A 530 -6.90 8.35 -13.09
N LEU A 531 -7.24 7.98 -14.33
CA LEU A 531 -7.20 8.85 -15.49
C LEU A 531 -8.56 8.82 -16.20
N ALA A 532 -8.74 9.71 -17.17
CA ALA A 532 -9.88 9.70 -18.07
C ALA A 532 -9.45 9.65 -19.54
N VAL A 533 -10.29 9.00 -20.35
CA VAL A 533 -10.27 9.04 -21.81
C VAL A 533 -11.49 9.83 -22.25
N LEU A 534 -11.27 10.96 -22.92
CA LEU A 534 -12.34 11.82 -23.42
C LEU A 534 -12.96 11.24 -24.70
N SER A 535 -14.10 11.81 -25.11
CA SER A 535 -14.84 11.35 -26.29
C SER A 535 -14.06 11.48 -27.61
N ASP A 536 -13.06 12.36 -27.69
CA ASP A 536 -12.15 12.45 -28.86
C ASP A 536 -10.95 11.49 -28.77
N GLY A 537 -10.82 10.74 -27.68
CA GLY A 537 -9.70 9.84 -27.41
C GLY A 537 -8.51 10.47 -26.69
N SER A 538 -8.53 11.77 -26.41
CA SER A 538 -7.51 12.42 -25.60
C SER A 538 -7.56 11.96 -24.14
N LEU A 539 -6.42 12.06 -23.44
CA LEU A 539 -6.23 11.63 -22.06
C LEU A 539 -6.31 12.82 -21.12
N ALA A 540 -7.06 12.71 -20.03
CA ALA A 540 -7.15 13.74 -19.00
C ALA A 540 -6.94 13.15 -17.59
N PRO A 541 -6.59 13.95 -16.57
CA PRO A 541 -6.39 13.42 -15.21
C PRO A 541 -7.68 12.90 -14.59
N CYS A 542 -8.82 13.49 -14.96
CA CYS A 542 -10.17 13.01 -14.72
C CYS A 542 -11.14 13.74 -15.66
N LEU A 543 -12.41 13.32 -15.71
CA LEU A 543 -13.44 13.94 -16.56
C LEU A 543 -13.78 15.41 -16.22
N MET A 544 -13.33 15.90 -15.06
CA MET A 544 -13.51 17.30 -14.62
C MET A 544 -12.32 18.22 -14.99
N LEU A 545 -11.20 17.66 -15.48
CA LEU A 545 -9.95 18.38 -15.75
C LEU A 545 -9.57 18.28 -17.24
N LYS A 546 -10.52 18.56 -18.12
CA LYS A 546 -10.35 18.43 -19.58
C LYS A 546 -9.31 19.38 -20.15
N ASP A 547 -9.09 20.53 -19.51
CA ASP A 547 -8.10 21.52 -19.95
C ASP A 547 -6.64 21.02 -19.82
N MET A 548 -6.43 19.88 -19.15
CA MET A 548 -5.14 19.19 -19.04
C MET A 548 -5.06 17.98 -19.98
N SER A 549 -5.80 18.00 -21.09
CA SER A 549 -5.86 16.89 -22.04
C SER A 549 -4.59 16.74 -22.87
N ASP A 550 -4.19 15.50 -23.16
CA ASP A 550 -3.05 15.16 -24.01
C ASP A 550 -3.41 14.01 -24.98
N ASP A 551 -2.91 14.08 -26.22
CA ASP A 551 -3.21 13.09 -27.26
C ASP A 551 -2.23 11.90 -27.28
N GLY A 552 -1.24 11.88 -26.38
CA GLY A 552 -0.21 10.86 -26.25
C GLY A 552 -0.73 9.50 -25.76
N ASN A 553 0.19 8.60 -25.39
CA ASN A 553 -0.17 7.32 -24.80
C ASN A 553 -0.27 7.41 -23.27
N ILE A 554 -0.99 6.46 -22.66
CA ILE A 554 -1.24 6.43 -21.22
C ILE A 554 0.05 6.52 -20.38
N GLY A 555 1.09 5.76 -20.74
CA GLY A 555 2.35 5.74 -20.00
C GLY A 555 3.04 7.11 -19.99
N SER A 556 3.21 7.72 -21.18
CA SER A 556 3.81 9.06 -21.30
C SER A 556 2.98 10.14 -20.61
N PHE A 557 1.65 10.05 -20.70
CA PHE A 557 0.74 10.97 -20.04
C PHE A 557 0.90 10.89 -18.51
N TRP A 558 0.92 9.67 -17.95
CA TRP A 558 0.99 9.45 -16.51
C TRP A 558 2.30 9.91 -15.87
N GLU A 559 3.39 9.88 -16.63
CA GLU A 559 4.72 10.35 -16.22
C GLU A 559 4.98 11.83 -16.59
N GLY A 560 4.05 12.46 -17.30
CA GLY A 560 4.15 13.84 -17.76
C GLY A 560 4.32 14.87 -16.63
N GLN A 561 4.93 16.01 -16.97
CA GLN A 561 5.17 17.09 -16.01
C GLN A 561 3.86 17.66 -15.44
N ASP A 562 2.83 17.84 -16.26
CA ASP A 562 1.53 18.36 -15.83
C ASP A 562 0.87 17.48 -14.77
N ILE A 563 0.99 16.16 -14.92
CA ILE A 563 0.51 15.19 -13.92
C ILE A 563 1.38 15.23 -12.66
N THR A 564 2.70 15.40 -12.81
CA THR A 564 3.62 15.55 -11.68
C THR A 564 3.31 16.81 -10.87
N ASP A 565 3.02 17.92 -11.53
CA ASP A 565 2.66 19.19 -10.89
C ASP A 565 1.27 19.13 -10.25
N LEU A 566 0.31 18.45 -10.90
CA LEU A 566 -0.99 18.13 -10.30
C LEU A 566 -0.85 17.32 -9.00
N ARG A 567 0.15 16.44 -8.94
CA ARG A 567 0.43 15.61 -7.76
C ARG A 567 1.01 16.42 -6.60
N ASP A 568 1.67 17.54 -6.83
CA ASP A 568 2.21 18.41 -5.79
C ASP A 568 1.22 19.51 -5.36
N THR A 569 0.56 19.29 -4.22
CA THR A 569 -0.49 20.20 -3.72
C THR A 569 -0.01 21.19 -2.67
N LYS A 570 1.29 21.24 -2.32
CA LYS A 570 1.78 22.02 -1.17
C LYS A 570 1.53 23.53 -1.30
N GLU A 571 1.57 24.05 -2.52
CA GLU A 571 1.37 25.48 -2.79
C GLU A 571 -0.03 25.81 -3.29
N ARG A 572 -0.77 24.83 -3.83
CA ARG A 572 -2.06 25.06 -4.50
C ARG A 572 -3.15 25.57 -3.56
N TRP A 573 -3.18 25.12 -2.30
CA TRP A 573 -4.27 25.43 -1.37
C TRP A 573 -3.79 26.16 -0.11
N ARG A 574 -3.39 27.43 -0.27
CA ARG A 574 -2.92 28.24 0.87
C ARG A 574 -3.98 28.36 1.98
N GLN A 575 -5.28 28.47 1.65
CA GLN A 575 -6.33 28.50 2.67
C GLN A 575 -6.49 27.19 3.46
N CYS A 576 -5.99 26.07 2.95
CA CYS A 576 -6.01 24.80 3.68
C CYS A 576 -4.86 24.67 4.69
N ARG A 577 -3.86 25.56 4.64
CA ARG A 577 -2.79 25.58 5.64
C ARG A 577 -3.41 25.84 7.00
N GLN A 578 -3.06 25.03 8.00
CA GLN A 578 -3.59 25.09 9.37
C GLN A 578 -5.05 24.59 9.53
N CYS A 579 -5.70 24.14 8.44
CA CYS A 579 -6.96 23.42 8.58
C CYS A 579 -6.72 22.14 9.41
N PRO A 580 -7.57 21.78 10.39
CA PRO A 580 -7.42 20.54 11.16
C PRO A 580 -7.44 19.28 10.27
N TYR A 581 -8.02 19.40 9.07
CA TYR A 581 -8.11 18.34 8.07
C TYR A 581 -7.06 18.43 6.96
N GLU A 582 -6.07 19.34 7.01
CA GLU A 582 -5.06 19.55 5.94
C GLU A 582 -4.39 18.24 5.49
N ARG A 583 -4.10 17.34 6.44
CA ARG A 583 -3.46 16.04 6.15
C ARG A 583 -4.44 14.93 5.79
N ARG A 584 -5.75 15.18 5.87
CA ARG A 584 -6.85 14.21 5.76
C ARG A 584 -7.86 14.58 4.69
N CYS A 585 -7.67 15.67 3.99
CA CYS A 585 -8.50 16.14 2.90
C CYS A 585 -7.59 16.49 1.72
N LEU A 586 -8.02 16.14 0.51
CA LEU A 586 -7.34 16.54 -0.72
C LEU A 586 -8.37 17.13 -1.68
N PRO A 587 -8.53 18.46 -1.72
CA PRO A 587 -9.56 19.12 -2.52
C PRO A 587 -9.45 18.84 -4.02
N CYS A 588 -10.58 18.92 -4.72
CA CYS A 588 -10.65 18.84 -6.18
C CYS A 588 -9.97 20.06 -6.83
N PRO A 589 -8.98 19.88 -7.72
CA PRO A 589 -8.39 20.98 -8.49
C PRO A 589 -9.38 21.75 -9.37
N ALA A 590 -10.41 21.09 -9.90
CA ALA A 590 -11.40 21.74 -10.76
C ALA A 590 -12.36 22.68 -10.00
N ASN A 591 -12.66 22.35 -8.73
CA ASN A 591 -13.70 23.02 -7.94
C ASN A 591 -13.16 23.80 -6.72
N GLY A 592 -11.87 23.64 -6.40
CA GLY A 592 -11.26 24.23 -5.21
C GLY A 592 -11.68 23.56 -3.89
N PRO A 593 -11.14 24.03 -2.75
CA PRO A 593 -11.56 23.57 -1.44
C PRO A 593 -12.87 24.23 -1.01
N CYS A 594 -13.81 23.42 -0.56
CA CYS A 594 -15.04 23.85 0.11
C CYS A 594 -15.81 25.00 -0.59
N GLY A 595 -15.81 25.04 -1.92
CA GLY A 595 -16.54 26.07 -2.69
C GLY A 595 -15.94 27.48 -2.64
N GLY A 596 -14.67 27.63 -2.28
CA GLY A 596 -13.99 28.93 -2.35
C GLY A 596 -13.94 29.44 -3.79
N ASP A 597 -14.56 30.59 -4.03
CA ASP A 597 -14.58 31.32 -5.30
C ASP A 597 -13.13 31.64 -5.74
N GLN A 598 -12.51 30.77 -6.55
CA GLN A 598 -11.10 30.87 -6.98
C GLN A 598 -10.89 30.64 -8.48
N ARG A 599 -11.89 30.90 -9.32
CA ARG A 599 -11.69 30.93 -10.79
C ARG A 599 -10.87 32.14 -11.29
N SER A 600 -10.24 32.95 -10.43
CA SER A 600 -9.49 34.13 -10.87
C SER A 600 -8.00 33.92 -11.16
N ASP A 601 -7.37 32.82 -10.73
CA ASP A 601 -5.89 32.79 -10.63
C ASP A 601 -5.20 31.67 -11.43
N LEU A 602 -5.89 30.93 -12.30
CA LEU A 602 -5.29 29.87 -13.13
C LEU A 602 -4.96 30.30 -14.58
N SER A 603 -5.07 31.59 -14.91
CA SER A 603 -4.58 32.17 -16.17
C SER A 603 -3.33 33.02 -15.93
N GLY A 604 -2.27 32.41 -15.39
CA GLY A 604 -0.95 33.00 -15.19
C GLY A 604 0.13 32.22 -15.91
#